data_AF-A0A7J3TAS0-F1
#
_entry.id   AF-A0A7J3TAS0-F1
#
_cell.length_a   1.000
_cell.length_b   1.000
_cell.length_c   1.000
_cell.angle_alpha   90.00
_cell.angle_beta   90.00
_cell.angle_gamma   90.00
#
_symmetry.space_group_name_H-M   'P 1'
#
loop_
_entity.id
_entity.type
_entity.pdbx_description
1 polymer ?
#
loop_
_entity_poly.entity_id
_entity_poly.type
_entity_poly.pdbx_seq_one_letter_code
_entity_poly.pdbx_strand_id
1 'polypeptide(L)'
;MFLYYVQKSYDLNVKGDRWIYTTIILSLIFFLIFSYYSVLRYISLNATGFDLGIYSSALYNAVHGGLFYTNLLNESYLGNHFSPFMFFLLPFYYICQHNSTLLIIQAFFISFGAVPLY
;
A
#
# COMPACT_ATOMS: atom_id res chain seq x y z
N MET A 1 1.04 44.45 -5.80
CA MET A 1 0.00 43.91 -6.71
C MET A 1 0.20 42.42 -6.99
N PHE A 2 1.42 41.96 -7.33
CA PHE A 2 1.72 40.52 -7.56
C PHE A 2 1.53 39.63 -6.33
N LEU A 3 1.99 40.09 -5.15
CA LEU A 3 1.84 39.34 -3.88
C LEU A 3 0.40 39.20 -3.42
N TYR A 4 -0.47 40.18 -3.71
CA TYR A 4 -1.90 40.11 -3.40
C TYR A 4 -2.63 39.07 -4.25
N TYR A 5 -2.17 38.85 -5.49
CA TYR A 5 -2.73 37.83 -6.38
C TYR A 5 -2.33 36.43 -5.92
N VAL A 6 -1.06 36.23 -5.53
CA VAL A 6 -0.56 34.96 -4.99
C VAL A 6 -1.25 34.61 -3.66
N GLN A 7 -1.37 35.57 -2.73
CA GLN A 7 -2.07 35.36 -1.45
C GLN A 7 -3.55 34.98 -1.68
N LYS A 8 -4.24 35.63 -2.61
CA LYS A 8 -5.64 35.35 -2.94
C LYS A 8 -5.83 33.97 -3.59
N SER A 9 -4.83 33.43 -4.28
CA SER A 9 -4.84 32.04 -4.77
C SER A 9 -4.73 31.02 -3.64
N TYR A 10 -3.99 31.33 -2.57
CA TYR A 10 -3.90 30.49 -1.37
C TYR A 10 -5.12 30.63 -0.44
N ASP A 11 -5.73 31.82 -0.39
CA ASP A 11 -6.90 32.12 0.45
C ASP A 11 -8.24 31.68 -0.17
N LEU A 12 -8.26 31.16 -1.41
CA LEU A 12 -9.51 30.87 -2.11
C LEU A 12 -10.22 29.55 -1.76
N ASN A 13 -9.63 28.53 -1.11
CA ASN A 13 -10.44 27.37 -0.70
C ASN A 13 -9.84 26.35 0.30
N VAL A 14 -9.13 26.78 1.36
CA VAL A 14 -8.79 25.86 2.47
C VAL A 14 -9.98 25.63 3.43
N LYS A 15 -11.15 26.20 3.13
CA LYS A 15 -12.43 25.79 3.72
C LYS A 15 -12.92 24.51 3.05
N GLY A 16 -12.35 23.38 3.45
CA GLY A 16 -12.83 22.02 3.21
C GLY A 16 -13.60 21.85 1.90
N ASP A 17 -12.87 21.85 0.78
CA ASP A 17 -13.47 21.63 -0.53
C ASP A 17 -14.32 20.36 -0.47
N ARG A 18 -15.63 20.48 -0.70
CA ARG A 18 -16.58 19.39 -0.41
C ARG A 18 -16.25 18.12 -1.18
N TRP A 19 -15.55 18.26 -2.32
CA TRP A 19 -15.12 17.13 -3.13
C TRP A 19 -14.00 16.31 -2.46
N ILE A 20 -13.23 16.84 -1.49
CA ILE A 20 -12.28 16.02 -0.72
C ILE A 20 -13.00 14.93 0.06
N TYR A 21 -14.17 15.24 0.64
CA TYR A 21 -14.97 14.25 1.36
C TYR A 21 -15.50 13.20 0.39
N THR A 22 -15.93 13.62 -0.80
CA THR A 22 -16.33 12.68 -1.86
C THR A 22 -15.18 11.76 -2.25
N THR A 23 -13.97 12.30 -2.48
CA THR A 23 -12.77 11.51 -2.79
C THR A 23 -12.46 10.51 -1.68
N ILE A 24 -12.45 10.95 -0.42
CA ILE A 24 -12.20 10.06 0.73
C ILE A 24 -13.26 8.96 0.84
N ILE A 25 -14.54 9.29 0.66
CA ILE A 25 -15.63 8.31 0.71
C ILE A 25 -15.49 7.28 -0.41
N LEU A 26 -15.20 7.72 -1.64
CA LEU A 26 -14.99 6.82 -2.77
C LEU A 26 -13.75 5.94 -2.58
N SER A 27 -12.63 6.51 -2.10
CA SER A 27 -11.43 5.75 -1.74
C SER A 27 -11.71 4.71 -0.66
N LEU A 28 -12.48 5.05 0.38
CA LEU A 28 -12.84 4.12 1.44
C LEU A 28 -13.71 2.97 0.92
N ILE A 29 -14.73 3.28 0.12
CA ILE A 29 -15.59 2.26 -0.50
C ILE A 29 -14.76 1.33 -1.39
N PHE A 30 -13.90 1.90 -2.25
CA PHE A 30 -13.03 1.13 -3.12
C PHE A 30 -12.04 0.27 -2.34
N PHE A 31 -11.43 0.80 -1.27
CA PHE A 31 -10.57 0.05 -0.35
C PHE A 31 -11.26 -1.19 0.22
N LEU A 32 -12.47 -1.04 0.77
CA LEU A 32 -13.19 -2.17 1.37
C LEU A 32 -13.53 -3.25 0.33
N ILE A 33 -14.04 -2.84 -0.83
CA ILE A 33 -14.40 -3.76 -1.92
C ILE A 33 -13.16 -4.48 -2.46
N PHE A 34 -12.10 -3.74 -2.76
CA PHE A 34 -10.90 -4.29 -3.38
C PHE A 34 -10.10 -5.17 -2.40
N SER A 35 -10.04 -4.77 -1.13
CA SER A 35 -9.47 -5.59 -0.06
C SER A 35 -10.23 -6.92 0.08
N TYR A 36 -11.56 -6.89 0.17
CA TYR A 36 -12.38 -8.09 0.25
C TYR A 36 -12.19 -9.00 -0.99
N TYR A 37 -12.26 -8.43 -2.18
CA TYR A 37 -12.10 -9.18 -3.43
C TYR A 37 -10.71 -9.82 -3.56
N SER A 38 -9.64 -9.08 -3.26
CA SER A 38 -8.27 -9.58 -3.36
C SER A 38 -8.01 -10.72 -2.37
N VAL A 39 -8.50 -10.62 -1.14
CA VAL A 39 -8.41 -11.69 -0.13
C VAL A 39 -9.23 -12.91 -0.56
N LEU A 40 -10.47 -12.73 -1.03
CA LEU A 40 -11.29 -13.83 -1.56
C LEU A 40 -10.59 -14.57 -2.71
N ARG A 41 -9.98 -13.82 -3.63
CA ARG A 41 -9.23 -14.41 -4.76
C ARG A 41 -8.02 -15.21 -4.27
N TYR A 42 -7.33 -14.73 -3.23
CA TYR A 42 -6.22 -15.45 -2.61
C TYR A 42 -6.67 -16.75 -1.94
N ILE A 43 -7.71 -16.72 -1.10
CA ILE A 43 -8.17 -17.92 -0.38
C ILE A 43 -8.86 -18.94 -1.29
N SER A 44 -9.43 -18.50 -2.42
CA SER A 44 -10.00 -19.38 -3.45
C SER A 44 -8.95 -19.99 -4.38
N LEU A 45 -7.66 -19.77 -4.11
CA LEU A 45 -6.52 -20.23 -4.92
C LEU A 45 -6.56 -19.75 -6.38
N ASN A 46 -7.33 -18.70 -6.66
CA ASN A 46 -7.46 -18.09 -7.99
C ASN A 46 -6.55 -16.85 -8.15
N ALA A 47 -5.65 -16.63 -7.19
CA ALA A 47 -4.67 -15.56 -7.25
C ALA A 47 -3.37 -16.04 -7.91
N THR A 48 -2.91 -15.31 -8.92
CA THR A 48 -1.52 -15.38 -9.38
C THR A 48 -0.63 -14.79 -8.30
N GLY A 49 0.02 -15.63 -7.50
CA GLY A 49 0.65 -15.25 -6.24
C GLY A 49 2.17 -15.20 -6.26
N PHE A 50 2.82 -15.11 -7.43
CA PHE A 50 4.29 -15.16 -7.50
C PHE A 50 4.93 -13.99 -6.74
N ASP A 51 4.53 -12.74 -7.06
CA ASP A 51 5.03 -11.56 -6.35
C ASP A 51 4.62 -11.57 -4.86
N LEU A 52 3.38 -11.95 -4.57
CA LEU A 52 2.88 -12.05 -3.20
C LEU A 52 3.69 -13.07 -2.38
N GLY A 53 4.10 -14.18 -3.00
CA GLY A 53 4.93 -15.22 -2.39
C GLY A 53 6.37 -14.77 -2.16
N ILE A 54 6.94 -13.99 -3.09
CA ILE A 54 8.28 -13.39 -2.91
C ILE A 54 8.26 -12.43 -1.72
N TYR A 55 7.30 -11.50 -1.69
CA TYR A 55 7.18 -10.52 -0.61
C TYR A 55 6.93 -11.18 0.75
N SER A 56 6.03 -12.17 0.81
CA SER A 56 5.74 -12.86 2.07
C SER A 56 6.91 -13.70 2.55
N SER A 57 7.58 -14.43 1.67
CA SER A 57 8.79 -15.21 2.01
C SER A 57 9.92 -14.30 2.49
N ALA A 58 10.15 -13.18 1.81
CA ALA A 58 11.19 -12.22 2.18
C ALA A 58 10.88 -11.54 3.52
N LEU A 59 9.65 -11.08 3.74
CA LEU A 59 9.24 -10.46 5.00
C LEU A 59 9.25 -11.45 6.16
N TYR A 60 8.81 -12.70 5.93
CA TYR A 60 8.90 -13.75 6.94
C TYR A 60 10.35 -14.00 7.33
N ASN A 61 11.27 -14.11 6.36
CA ASN A 61 12.69 -14.24 6.65
C ASN A 61 13.24 -13.04 7.45
N ALA A 62 12.85 -11.81 7.09
CA ALA A 62 13.27 -10.60 7.77
C ALA A 62 12.76 -10.52 9.22
N VAL A 63 11.51 -10.92 9.47
CA VAL A 63 10.95 -11.02 10.82
C VAL A 63 11.74 -12.00 11.69
N HIS A 64 12.27 -13.07 11.11
CA HIS A 64 13.02 -14.11 11.81
C HIS A 64 14.55 -13.90 11.78
N GLY A 65 15.01 -12.67 11.53
CA GLY A 65 16.42 -12.27 11.65
C GLY A 65 17.25 -12.43 10.39
N GLY A 66 16.65 -12.77 9.25
CA GLY A 66 17.31 -12.77 7.96
C GLY A 66 17.26 -11.40 7.25
N LEU A 67 17.92 -11.30 6.10
CA LEU A 67 17.97 -10.06 5.29
C LEU A 67 17.08 -10.20 4.05
N PHE A 68 15.79 -10.41 4.26
CA PHE A 68 14.79 -10.50 3.18
C PHE A 68 15.07 -11.59 2.14
N TYR A 69 15.65 -12.72 2.57
CA TYR A 69 15.89 -13.87 1.70
C TYR A 69 14.60 -14.54 1.27
N THR A 70 14.53 -14.96 0.01
CA THR A 70 13.42 -15.76 -0.51
C THR A 70 13.90 -16.99 -1.26
N ASN A 71 13.31 -18.14 -0.96
CA ASN A 71 13.60 -19.39 -1.66
C ASN A 71 13.12 -19.36 -3.12
N LEU A 72 12.18 -18.46 -3.47
CA LEU A 72 11.64 -18.35 -4.82
C LEU A 72 12.63 -17.72 -5.80
N LEU A 73 13.49 -16.83 -5.31
CA LEU A 73 14.59 -16.23 -6.10
C LEU A 73 15.94 -16.86 -5.77
N ASN A 74 16.01 -17.65 -4.69
CA ASN A 74 17.24 -18.21 -4.13
C ASN A 74 18.29 -17.14 -3.79
N GLU A 75 17.82 -15.96 -3.37
CA GLU A 75 18.65 -14.82 -2.99
C GLU A 75 17.87 -13.84 -2.08
N SER A 76 18.56 -12.80 -1.59
CA SER A 76 17.89 -11.69 -0.91
C SER A 76 17.05 -10.90 -1.91
N TYR A 77 15.77 -10.68 -1.59
CA TYR A 77 14.90 -9.83 -2.38
C TYR A 77 15.48 -8.42 -2.53
N LEU A 78 16.10 -7.86 -1.48
CA LEU A 78 16.73 -6.53 -1.57
C LEU A 78 18.00 -6.51 -2.43
N GLY A 79 18.67 -7.65 -2.58
CA GLY A 79 19.82 -7.80 -3.47
C GLY A 79 19.40 -7.90 -4.94
N ASN A 80 18.34 -8.65 -5.23
CA ASN A 80 17.75 -8.75 -6.56
C ASN A 80 17.02 -7.46 -6.99
N HIS A 81 16.26 -6.89 -6.07
CA HIS A 81 15.36 -5.78 -6.28
C HIS A 81 15.43 -4.80 -5.11
N PHE A 82 16.10 -3.66 -5.33
CA PHE A 82 16.26 -2.64 -4.31
C PHE A 82 14.92 -1.92 -4.04
N SER A 83 14.15 -2.44 -3.09
CA SER A 83 12.88 -1.89 -2.61
C SER A 83 12.94 -1.53 -1.13
N PRO A 84 13.35 -0.31 -0.78
CA PRO A 84 13.36 0.18 0.61
C PRO A 84 11.99 0.12 1.29
N PHE A 85 10.91 0.11 0.51
CA PHE A 85 9.55 0.00 1.00
C PHE A 85 9.29 -1.28 1.81
N MET A 86 10.11 -2.33 1.63
CA MET A 86 10.04 -3.56 2.43
C MET A 86 10.24 -3.31 3.93
N PHE A 87 11.08 -2.33 4.30
CA PHE A 87 11.27 -1.96 5.71
C PHE A 87 10.02 -1.29 6.30
N PHE A 88 9.27 -0.55 5.47
CA PHE A 88 7.99 0.02 5.88
C PHE A 88 6.93 -1.06 6.11
N LEU A 89 6.92 -2.11 5.29
CA LEU A 89 5.99 -3.24 5.43
C LEU A 89 6.30 -4.12 6.65
N LEU A 90 7.57 -4.23 7.03
CA LEU A 90 8.05 -5.12 8.08
C LEU A 90 7.29 -5.02 9.42
N PRO A 91 7.08 -3.83 10.04
CA PRO A 91 6.34 -3.74 11.31
C PRO A 91 4.89 -4.22 11.19
N PHE A 92 4.21 -3.96 10.07
CA PHE A 92 2.83 -4.44 9.87
C PHE A 92 2.79 -5.95 9.68
N TYR A 93 3.74 -6.50 8.92
CA TYR A 93 3.85 -7.93 8.72
C TYR A 93 4.27 -8.66 10.00
N TYR A 94 5.10 -8.05 10.84
CA TYR A 94 5.48 -8.59 12.16
C TYR A 94 4.27 -8.82 13.05
N ILE A 95 3.32 -7.88 13.09
CA ILE A 95 2.07 -7.99 13.86
C ILE A 95 1.16 -9.09 13.28
N CYS A 96 1.00 -9.11 11.95
CA CYS A 96 0.14 -10.06 11.26
C CYS A 96 0.87 -10.70 10.07
N GLN A 97 1.54 -11.84 10.31
CA GLN A 97 2.34 -12.57 9.31
C GLN A 97 1.47 -13.39 8.36
N HIS A 98 0.58 -12.72 7.60
CA HIS A 98 -0.33 -13.35 6.65
C HIS A 98 -0.29 -12.65 5.30
N ASN A 99 -0.48 -13.38 4.20
CA ASN A 99 -0.52 -12.80 2.86
C ASN A 99 -1.67 -11.78 2.70
N SER A 100 -2.78 -12.00 3.41
CA SER A 100 -3.90 -11.05 3.44
C SER A 100 -3.49 -9.68 3.98
N THR A 101 -2.56 -9.61 4.94
CA THR A 101 -2.03 -8.34 5.44
C THR A 101 -1.43 -7.50 4.32
N LEU A 102 -0.64 -8.14 3.46
CA LEU A 102 -0.02 -7.47 2.31
C LEU A 102 -1.05 -7.01 1.28
N LEU A 103 -2.07 -7.83 1.02
CA LEU A 103 -3.17 -7.47 0.11
C LEU A 103 -3.99 -6.29 0.64
N ILE A 104 -4.27 -6.26 1.94
CA ILE A 104 -4.99 -5.14 2.58
C ILE A 104 -4.15 -3.86 2.50
N ILE A 105 -2.84 -3.93 2.80
CA ILE A 105 -1.95 -2.77 2.70
C ILE A 105 -1.86 -2.27 1.25
N GLN A 106 -1.71 -3.18 0.29
CA GLN A 106 -1.71 -2.83 -1.13
C GLN A 106 -3.02 -2.15 -1.54
N ALA A 107 -4.16 -2.70 -1.13
CA ALA A 107 -5.48 -2.11 -1.39
C ALA A 107 -5.58 -0.70 -0.80
N PHE A 108 -5.06 -0.49 0.42
CA PHE A 108 -5.05 0.83 1.05
C PHE A 108 -4.31 1.86 0.21
N PHE A 109 -3.07 1.58 -0.20
CA PHE A 109 -2.27 2.52 -0.98
C PHE A 109 -2.85 2.81 -2.36
N ILE A 110 -3.40 1.80 -3.05
CA ILE A 110 -4.06 2.00 -4.34
C ILE A 110 -5.30 2.89 -4.19
N SER A 111 -6.14 2.63 -3.18
CA SER A 111 -7.38 3.37 -2.99
C SER A 111 -7.16 4.81 -2.52
N PHE A 112 -6.26 5.02 -1.56
CA PHE A 112 -5.99 6.34 -0.97
C PHE A 112 -4.96 7.15 -1.75
N GLY A 113 -4.32 6.57 -2.77
CA GLY A 113 -3.45 7.30 -3.71
C GLY A 113 -4.17 8.42 -4.47
N ALA A 114 -5.50 8.38 -4.56
CA ALA A 114 -6.31 9.45 -5.15
C ALA A 114 -6.37 10.72 -4.29
N VAL A 115 -6.21 10.61 -2.95
CA VAL A 115 -6.32 11.74 -2.01
C VAL A 115 -5.24 12.80 -2.23
N PRO A 116 -3.93 12.48 -2.31
CA PRO A 116 -2.90 13.48 -2.57
C PRO A 116 -2.85 14.00 -4.02
N LEU A 117 -3.58 13.36 -4.95
CA LEU A 117 -3.69 13.80 -6.35
C LEU A 117 -4.81 14.81 -6.59
N TYR A 118 -5.78 14.84 -5.68
CA TYR A 118 -6.87 15.81 -5.65
C TYR A 118 -6.38 17.15 -5.09
#